data_AF-A0AAW4BG53-F1
#
_entry.id   AF-A0AAW4BG53-F1
#
_cell.length_a   1.000
_cell.length_b   1.000
_cell.length_c   1.000
_cell.angle_alpha   90.00
_cell.angle_beta   90.00
_cell.angle_gamma   90.00
#
_symmetry.space_group_name_H-M   'P 1'
#
loop_
_entity.id
_entity.type
_entity.pdbx_description
1 polymer ?
#
loop_
_entity_poly.entity_id
_entity_poly.type
_entity_poly.pdbx_seq_one_letter_code
_entity_poly.pdbx_strand_id
1 'polypeptide(L)'
;DFVSACKNLRIKVKKNPVKKPWLKGSVERYFRTINNKLLSGIPGKSFSNIFARGDYNPQKNAIITRSDLMKVIHVWLIDIYQSSPNGLETN
;
A
#
# COMPACT_ATOMS: atom_id res chain seq x y z
N ASP A 1 2.88 -26.62 -0.36
CA ASP A 1 1.74 -25.97 -1.04
C ASP A 1 1.08 -24.95 -0.11
N PHE A 2 0.74 -23.75 -0.62
CA PHE A 2 0.14 -22.65 0.18
C PHE A 2 -1.17 -23.06 0.87
N VAL A 3 -2.05 -23.77 0.15
CA VAL A 3 -3.37 -24.17 0.70
C VAL A 3 -3.18 -25.21 1.80
N SER A 4 -2.25 -26.15 1.58
CA SER A 4 -1.90 -27.17 2.57
C SER A 4 -1.32 -26.55 3.86
N ALA A 5 -0.42 -25.57 3.73
CA ALA A 5 0.14 -24.85 4.88
C ALA A 5 -0.93 -24.09 5.67
N CYS A 6 -1.83 -23.36 5.00
CA CYS A 6 -2.94 -22.68 5.66
C CYS A 6 -3.88 -23.66 6.37
N LYS A 7 -4.15 -24.82 5.76
CA LYS A 7 -4.99 -25.87 6.37
C LYS A 7 -4.38 -26.41 7.66
N ASN A 8 -3.07 -26.63 7.70
CA ASN A 8 -2.35 -27.06 8.91
C ASN A 8 -2.43 -26.03 10.03
N LEU A 9 -2.42 -24.74 9.68
CA LEU A 9 -2.58 -23.62 10.62
C LEU A 9 -4.06 -23.29 10.94
N ARG A 10 -5.02 -24.11 10.50
CA ARG A 10 -6.47 -23.88 10.64
C ARG A 10 -6.95 -22.54 10.04
N ILE A 11 -6.24 -22.02 9.04
CA ILE A 11 -6.59 -20.79 8.32
C ILE A 11 -7.53 -21.13 7.15
N LYS A 12 -8.69 -20.46 7.09
CA LYS A 12 -9.65 -20.58 5.98
C LYS A 12 -9.27 -19.63 4.84
N VAL A 13 -8.75 -20.18 3.74
CA VAL A 13 -8.46 -19.40 2.53
C VAL A 13 -9.75 -19.12 1.76
N LYS A 14 -10.12 -17.84 1.65
CA LYS A 14 -11.24 -17.37 0.81
C LYS A 14 -10.69 -16.53 -0.34
N LYS A 15 -11.15 -16.78 -1.56
CA LYS A 15 -10.81 -15.98 -2.74
C LYS A 15 -12.02 -15.16 -3.15
N ASN A 16 -11.80 -13.88 -3.45
CA ASN A 16 -12.83 -13.07 -4.08
C ASN A 16 -13.09 -13.59 -5.51
N PRO A 17 -14.34 -13.57 -5.97
CA PRO A 17 -14.68 -13.93 -7.35
C PRO A 17 -13.96 -13.02 -8.35
N VAL A 18 -13.69 -13.58 -9.53
CA VAL A 18 -13.07 -12.85 -10.65
C VAL A 18 -13.92 -11.66 -11.09
N LYS A 19 -13.26 -10.59 -11.53
CA LYS A 19 -13.89 -9.36 -12.04
C LYS A 19 -14.80 -8.62 -11.03
N LYS A 20 -14.63 -8.84 -9.72
CA LYS A 20 -15.32 -8.08 -8.66
C LYS A 20 -14.36 -7.19 -7.84
N PRO A 21 -13.77 -6.13 -8.43
CA PRO A 21 -12.81 -5.26 -7.74
C PRO A 21 -13.42 -4.54 -6.52
N TRP A 22 -14.71 -4.23 -6.53
CA TRP A 22 -15.40 -3.58 -5.40
C TRP A 22 -15.34 -4.38 -4.09
N LEU A 23 -15.14 -5.69 -4.15
CA LEU A 23 -14.92 -6.54 -2.96
C LEU A 23 -13.53 -6.35 -2.32
N LYS A 24 -12.65 -5.54 -2.94
CA LYS A 24 -11.30 -5.20 -2.47
C LYS A 24 -11.16 -3.72 -2.10
N GLY A 25 -12.28 -2.99 -1.95
CA GLY A 25 -12.26 -1.55 -1.71
C GLY A 25 -11.45 -1.11 -0.49
N SER A 26 -11.42 -1.91 0.58
CA SER A 26 -10.58 -1.62 1.77
C SER A 26 -9.08 -1.67 1.45
N VAL A 27 -8.64 -2.70 0.71
CA VAL A 27 -7.25 -2.87 0.30
C VAL A 27 -6.83 -1.75 -0.66
N GLU A 28 -7.68 -1.42 -1.63
CA GLU A 28 -7.43 -0.32 -2.58
C GLU A 28 -7.36 1.04 -1.87
N ARG A 29 -8.27 1.29 -0.91
CA ARG A 29 -8.24 2.49 -0.07
C ARG A 29 -6.95 2.59 0.73
N TYR A 30 -6.47 1.48 1.28
CA TYR A 30 -5.21 1.44 2.02
C TYR A 30 -4.01 1.81 1.14
N PHE A 31 -3.90 1.21 -0.06
CA PHE A 31 -2.83 1.56 -1.01
C PHE A 31 -2.90 3.03 -1.46
N ARG A 32 -4.11 3.57 -1.64
CA ARG A 32 -4.31 5.00 -1.91
C ARG A 32 -3.80 5.87 -0.76
N THR A 33 -4.04 5.47 0.49
CA THR A 33 -3.52 6.18 1.66
C THR A 33 -2.00 6.20 1.70
N ILE A 34 -1.33 5.07 1.44
CA ILE A 34 0.14 5.01 1.36
C ILE A 34 0.65 5.96 0.28
N ASN A 35 0.09 5.88 -0.94
CA ASN A 35 0.53 6.72 -2.05
C ASN A 35 0.36 8.22 -1.76
N ASN A 36 -0.74 8.59 -1.10
CA ASN A 36 -1.05 9.99 -0.83
C ASN A 36 -0.34 10.54 0.40
N LYS A 37 -0.21 9.76 1.48
CA LYS A 37 0.36 10.23 2.75
C LYS A 37 1.86 10.00 2.89
N LEU A 38 2.39 8.92 2.31
CA LEU A 38 3.81 8.56 2.46
C LEU A 38 4.61 8.90 1.20
N LEU A 39 4.15 8.44 0.04
CA LEU A 39 4.96 8.49 -1.19
C LEU A 39 4.77 9.78 -2.00
N SER A 40 3.80 10.63 -1.65
CA SER A 40 3.46 11.82 -2.42
C SER A 40 4.60 12.86 -2.44
N GLY A 41 5.35 12.99 -1.35
CA GLY A 41 6.47 13.92 -1.20
C GLY A 41 7.84 13.36 -1.61
N ILE A 42 7.92 12.09 -1.98
CA ILE A 42 9.20 11.43 -2.30
C ILE A 42 9.45 11.50 -3.83
N PRO A 43 10.59 12.05 -4.29
CA PRO A 43 10.96 12.00 -5.70
C PRO A 43 11.35 10.58 -6.13
N GLY A 44 11.03 10.22 -7.36
CA GLY A 44 11.15 8.87 -7.91
C GLY A 44 9.86 8.06 -7.84
N LYS A 45 8.74 8.66 -7.38
CA LYS A 45 7.44 7.98 -7.35
C LYS A 45 6.91 7.69 -8.76
N SER A 46 6.24 6.55 -8.89
CA SER A 46 5.41 6.27 -10.05
C SER A 46 4.09 7.02 -9.89
N PHE A 47 3.88 8.05 -10.71
CA PHE A 47 2.65 8.83 -10.69
C PHE A 47 1.42 7.96 -10.99
N SER A 48 0.28 8.35 -10.44
CA SER A 48 -1.00 7.64 -10.60
C SER A 48 -1.58 7.72 -12.03
N ASN A 49 -1.10 8.67 -12.84
CA ASN A 49 -1.57 8.88 -14.21
C ASN A 49 -0.42 9.30 -15.12
N ILE A 50 -0.50 8.94 -16.40
CA ILE A 50 0.47 9.29 -17.44
C ILE A 50 0.51 10.82 -17.64
N PHE A 51 -0.65 11.50 -17.58
CA PHE A 51 -0.72 12.96 -17.64
C PHE A 51 -0.04 13.64 -16.44
N ALA A 52 -0.15 13.04 -15.25
CA ALA A 52 0.53 13.54 -14.05
C ALA A 52 2.05 13.23 -14.06
N ARG A 53 2.46 12.22 -14.83
CA ARG A 53 3.86 11.87 -15.04
C ARG A 53 4.53 12.82 -16.03
N GLY A 54 3.85 13.18 -17.12
CA GLY A 54 4.44 13.98 -18.19
C GLY A 54 5.78 13.38 -18.66
N ASP A 55 6.81 14.23 -18.76
CA ASP A 55 8.18 13.83 -19.13
C ASP A 55 9.04 13.39 -17.93
N TYR A 56 8.45 13.24 -16.74
CA TYR A 56 9.18 12.83 -15.55
C TYR A 56 9.66 11.39 -15.67
N ASN A 57 10.98 11.19 -15.62
CA ASN A 57 11.59 9.86 -15.56
C ASN A 57 11.76 9.42 -14.09
N PRO A 58 10.95 8.47 -13.59
CA PRO A 58 11.01 8.05 -12.18
C PRO A 58 12.31 7.33 -11.83
N GLN A 59 12.92 6.62 -12.79
CA GLN A 59 14.16 5.87 -12.55
C GLN A 59 15.35 6.80 -12.37
N LYS A 60 15.42 7.90 -13.13
CA LYS A 60 16.49 8.90 -13.00
C LYS A 60 16.40 9.70 -11.69
N ASN A 61 15.18 9.86 -11.17
CA ASN A 61 14.90 10.64 -9.96
C ASN A 61 14.71 9.75 -8.71
N ALA A 62 15.00 8.46 -8.81
CA ALA A 62 14.91 7.53 -7.68
C ALA A 62 16.09 7.75 -6.73
N ILE A 63 15.84 8.47 -5.64
CA ILE A 63 16.85 8.78 -4.61
C ILE A 63 16.88 7.76 -3.46
N ILE A 64 15.88 6.88 -3.38
CA ILE A 64 15.72 5.92 -2.28
C ILE A 64 16.11 4.52 -2.73
N THR A 65 16.97 3.86 -1.94
CA THR A 65 17.27 2.44 -2.14
C THR A 65 16.12 1.57 -1.64
N ARG A 66 16.00 0.33 -2.16
CA ARG A 66 14.97 -0.62 -1.69
C ARG A 66 15.00 -0.82 -0.18
N SER A 67 16.19 -0.90 0.42
CA SER A 67 16.35 -1.10 1.87
C SER A 67 15.82 0.08 2.68
N ASP A 68 16.08 1.31 2.21
CA ASP A 68 15.61 2.51 2.90
C ASP A 68 14.10 2.70 2.73
N LEU A 69 13.55 2.36 1.57
CA LEU A 69 12.10 2.33 1.36
C LEU A 69 11.41 1.40 2.37
N MET A 70 11.95 0.21 2.61
CA MET A 70 11.40 -0.74 3.58
C MET A 70 11.42 -0.17 5.01
N LYS A 71 12.51 0.50 5.40
CA LYS A 71 12.60 1.17 6.72
C LYS A 71 11.58 2.28 6.86
N VAL A 72 11.46 3.14 5.84
CA VAL A 72 10.51 4.26 5.81
C VAL A 72 9.07 3.75 5.91
N ILE A 73 8.72 2.71 5.16
CA ILE A 73 7.39 2.09 5.24
C ILE A 73 7.14 1.52 6.65
N HIS A 74 8.13 0.88 7.26
CA HIS A 74 7.99 0.27 8.58
C HIS A 74 7.72 1.32 9.67
N VAL A 75 8.53 2.38 9.72
CA VAL A 75 8.36 3.52 10.64
C VAL A 75 7.01 4.18 10.41
N TRP A 76 6.67 4.48 9.16
CA TRP A 76 5.38 5.10 8.85
C TRP A 76 4.19 4.23 9.24
N LEU A 77 4.28 2.91 9.06
CA LEU A 77 3.20 2.00 9.40
C LEU A 77 2.94 1.95 10.92
N ILE A 78 4.01 1.83 11.71
CA ILE A 78 3.92 1.64 13.16
C ILE A 78 3.68 2.99 13.86
N ASP A 79 4.54 3.97 13.59
CA ASP A 79 4.58 5.21 14.38
C ASP A 79 3.55 6.23 13.93
N ILE A 80 3.13 6.20 12.66
CA ILE A 80 2.21 7.21 12.09
C ILE A 80 0.85 6.60 11.79
N TYR A 81 0.78 5.53 10.98
CA TYR A 81 -0.49 4.98 10.50
C TYR A 81 -1.28 4.31 11.64
N GLN A 82 -0.63 3.50 12.47
CA GLN A 82 -1.28 2.82 13.59
C GLN A 82 -1.52 3.72 14.81
N SER A 83 -0.69 4.76 14.99
CA SER A 83 -0.84 5.78 16.05
C SER A 83 -1.85 6.88 15.69
N SER A 84 -2.27 6.98 14.43
CA SER A 84 -3.31 7.94 14.03
C SER A 84 -4.63 7.63 14.74
N PRO A 85 -5.33 8.63 15.31
CA PRO A 85 -6.65 8.40 15.89
C PRO A 85 -7.55 7.78 14.82
N ASN A 86 -8.02 6.56 15.09
CA ASN A 86 -8.99 5.90 14.24
C ASN A 86 -10.21 6.83 14.17
N GLY A 87 -10.55 7.32 12.97
CA GLY A 87 -11.77 8.10 12.73
C GLY A 87 -13.08 7.31 12.91
N LEU A 88 -13.05 6.27 13.74
CA LEU A 88 -14.21 5.61 14.31
C LEU A 88 -14.39 6.13 15.74
N GLU A 89 -14.52 7.44 15.89
CA GLU A 89 -15.45 7.96 16.89
C GLU A 89 -16.84 7.59 16.38
N THR A 90 -17.30 6.39 16.73
CA THR A 90 -18.70 6.01 16.62
C THR A 90 -19.48 6.86 17.61
N ASN A 91 -20.18 7.88 17.10
CA ASN A 91 -21.45 8.33 17.66
C ASN A 91 -22.50 7.23 17.49
#